data_AF-A0A949CHI4-F1
#
_entry.id   AF-A0A949CHI4-F1
#
_cell.length_a   1.000
_cell.length_b   1.000
_cell.length_c   1.000
_cell.angle_alpha   90.00
_cell.angle_beta   90.00
_cell.angle_gamma   90.00
#
_symmetry.space_group_name_H-M   'P 1'
#
loop_
_entity.id
_entity.type
_entity.pdbx_description
1 polymer ?
#
loop_
_entity_poly.entity_id
_entity_poly.type
_entity_poly.pdbx_seq_one_letter_code
_entity_poly.pdbx_strand_id
1 'polypeptide(L)'
;DSSTAPVTRHLAHSRALFFLFDPTQDARFRRACEGKTGDPQMQNRSERLARESVTRQDTILLEAIQRVRRHAGLREDEFHQRPLVIVVTKWDSWRALLPDVDSSPPYRNLPGSPLNVLDGKRIKDVSDKVGGLLRELTPEIVAAAEGFTKHLSFIPVSATGIAPELDSSSGTFGMRPRDLNPYWVEVPILHSLSQWGAGLIGTSQSIPQRQNPEETEMVYLDP
;
A
#
# COMPACT_ATOMS: atom_id res chain seq x y z
N ASP A 1 -24.58 10.55 11.74
CA ASP A 1 -23.72 11.73 11.59
C ASP A 1 -24.27 12.87 12.43
N SER A 2 -23.55 13.26 13.48
CA SER A 2 -23.86 14.49 14.22
C SER A 2 -23.10 15.67 13.60
N SER A 3 -23.67 16.86 13.71
CA SER A 3 -23.07 18.14 13.29
C SER A 3 -21.71 18.45 13.92
N THR A 4 -21.27 17.65 14.88
CA THR A 4 -20.09 17.88 15.74
C THR A 4 -18.84 17.08 15.35
N ALA A 5 -18.90 16.20 14.34
CA ALA A 5 -17.71 15.46 13.88
C ALA A 5 -17.69 15.31 12.35
N PRO A 6 -17.26 16.34 11.58
CA PRO A 6 -17.19 16.29 10.12
C PRO A 6 -15.96 15.49 9.64
N VAL A 7 -15.64 14.37 10.31
CA VAL A 7 -14.36 13.66 10.18
C VAL A 7 -14.22 12.99 8.81
N THR A 8 -15.29 12.72 8.07
CA THR A 8 -15.20 12.03 6.75
C THR A 8 -15.54 12.90 5.55
N ARG A 9 -15.89 14.18 5.76
CA ARG A 9 -16.22 15.07 4.64
C ARG A 9 -15.02 15.32 3.74
N HIS A 10 -13.82 15.41 4.32
CA HIS A 10 -12.59 15.60 3.56
C HIS A 10 -12.29 14.41 2.64
N LEU A 11 -12.62 13.18 3.04
CA LEU A 11 -12.43 11.97 2.22
C LEU A 11 -13.21 12.04 0.91
N ALA A 12 -14.40 12.66 0.92
CA ALA A 12 -15.21 12.89 -0.28
C ALA A 12 -14.57 13.88 -1.26
N HIS A 13 -13.60 14.69 -0.82
CA HIS A 13 -12.84 15.62 -1.67
C HIS A 13 -11.42 15.13 -1.97
N SER A 14 -10.89 14.15 -1.23
CA SER A 14 -9.53 13.62 -1.40
C SER A 14 -9.31 13.00 -2.78
N ARG A 15 -8.24 13.39 -3.49
CA ARG A 15 -7.87 12.81 -4.81
C ARG A 15 -7.43 11.34 -4.75
N ALA A 16 -7.03 10.86 -3.59
CA ALA A 16 -6.67 9.47 -3.33
C ALA A 16 -7.10 9.07 -1.91
N LEU A 17 -7.42 7.79 -1.72
CA LEU A 17 -7.80 7.22 -0.44
C LEU A 17 -6.77 6.17 -0.01
N PHE A 18 -6.42 6.18 1.27
CA PHE A 18 -5.51 5.19 1.87
C PHE A 18 -6.24 4.47 2.99
N PHE A 19 -6.18 3.15 2.98
CA PHE A 19 -6.66 2.32 4.08
C PHE A 19 -5.48 1.51 4.63
N LEU A 20 -5.17 1.70 5.91
CA LEU A 20 -4.10 0.97 6.57
C LEU A 20 -4.67 -0.35 7.09
N PHE A 21 -4.18 -1.45 6.53
CA PHE A 21 -4.47 -2.79 6.99
C PHE A 21 -3.26 -3.31 7.80
N ASP A 22 -3.52 -3.84 9.00
CA ASP A 22 -2.52 -4.44 9.88
C ASP A 22 -2.69 -5.97 9.93
N PRO A 23 -1.89 -6.73 9.16
CA PRO A 23 -1.88 -8.19 9.19
C PRO A 23 -1.63 -8.81 10.56
N THR A 24 -0.89 -8.15 11.46
CA THR A 24 -0.62 -8.72 12.80
C THR A 24 -1.88 -8.81 13.66
N GLN A 25 -2.94 -8.06 13.32
CA GLN A 25 -4.23 -8.12 14.00
C GLN A 25 -5.13 -9.23 13.46
N ASP A 26 -4.83 -9.81 12.29
CA ASP A 26 -5.62 -10.89 11.69
C ASP A 26 -5.12 -12.30 12.10
N ALA A 27 -6.03 -13.14 12.59
CA ALA A 27 -5.69 -14.50 13.02
C ALA A 27 -5.23 -15.40 11.87
N ARG A 28 -5.71 -15.19 10.64
CA ARG A 28 -5.32 -15.98 9.46
C ARG A 28 -3.88 -15.66 9.04
N PHE A 29 -3.47 -14.39 9.13
CA PHE A 29 -2.07 -14.00 8.92
C PHE A 29 -1.15 -14.59 10.00
N ARG A 30 -1.52 -14.50 11.28
CA ARG A 30 -0.74 -15.13 12.35
C ARG A 30 -0.55 -16.63 12.12
N ARG A 31 -1.64 -17.35 11.80
CA ARG A 31 -1.58 -18.79 11.45
C ARG A 31 -0.70 -19.06 10.24
N ALA A 32 -0.84 -18.29 9.17
CA ALA A 32 -0.03 -18.46 7.96
C ALA A 32 1.47 -18.25 8.22
N CYS A 33 1.81 -17.39 9.19
CA CYS A 33 3.16 -17.05 9.63
C CYS A 33 3.76 -18.03 10.66
N GLU A 34 3.01 -19.01 11.16
CA GLU A 34 3.52 -20.01 12.11
C GLU A 34 4.76 -20.72 11.55
N GLY A 35 5.84 -20.76 12.33
CA GLY A 35 7.12 -21.37 11.94
C GLY A 35 7.89 -20.65 10.85
N LYS A 36 7.40 -19.51 10.32
CA LYS A 36 8.03 -18.76 9.22
C LYS A 36 8.63 -17.42 9.65
N THR A 37 8.24 -16.91 10.82
CA THR A 37 8.74 -15.64 11.37
C THR A 37 9.00 -15.76 12.86
N GLY A 38 10.05 -15.09 13.33
CA GLY A 38 10.35 -14.94 14.76
C GLY A 38 9.65 -13.74 15.40
N ASP A 39 8.89 -12.97 14.62
CA ASP A 39 8.24 -11.76 15.10
C ASP A 39 7.20 -12.07 16.20
N PRO A 40 7.36 -11.51 17.43
CA PRO A 40 6.46 -11.78 18.54
C PRO A 40 5.03 -11.24 18.32
N GLN A 41 4.81 -10.35 17.35
CA GLN A 41 3.48 -9.85 16.99
C GLN A 41 2.67 -10.87 16.17
N MET A 42 3.35 -11.82 15.53
CA MET A 42 2.75 -12.87 14.69
C MET A 42 2.49 -14.19 15.42
N GLN A 43 3.05 -14.35 16.62
CA GLN A 43 2.83 -15.55 17.45
C GLN A 43 1.35 -15.68 17.86
N ASN A 44 0.88 -16.93 17.98
CA ASN A 44 -0.47 -17.21 18.47
C ASN A 44 -0.65 -16.70 19.90
N ARG A 45 -1.64 -15.83 20.08
CA ARG A 45 -1.85 -15.08 21.33
C ARG A 45 -2.73 -15.84 22.33
N SER A 46 -2.57 -17.16 22.44
CA SER A 46 -3.36 -17.99 23.39
C SER A 46 -3.17 -17.58 24.86
N GLU A 47 -2.11 -16.83 25.18
CA GLU A 47 -1.80 -16.38 26.56
C GLU A 47 -1.63 -14.86 26.70
N ARG A 48 -1.62 -14.10 25.61
CA ARG A 48 -1.31 -12.66 25.63
C ARG A 48 -2.58 -11.80 25.65
N LEU A 49 -2.93 -11.40 26.87
CA LEU A 49 -3.81 -10.28 27.25
C LEU A 49 -5.28 -10.41 26.84
N ALA A 50 -6.14 -10.60 27.85
CA ALA A 50 -7.61 -10.49 27.81
C ALA A 50 -8.16 -9.10 27.38
N ARG A 51 -7.35 -8.24 26.74
CA ARG A 51 -7.66 -6.85 26.39
C ARG A 51 -7.49 -6.51 24.90
N GLU A 52 -6.97 -7.41 24.08
CA GLU A 52 -6.88 -7.16 22.64
C GLU A 52 -8.17 -7.61 21.96
N SER A 53 -9.09 -6.67 21.71
CA SER A 53 -10.23 -6.95 20.85
C SER A 53 -9.74 -7.17 19.42
N VAL A 54 -10.01 -8.34 18.85
CA VAL A 54 -9.85 -8.60 17.41
C VAL A 54 -10.69 -7.58 16.67
N THR A 55 -10.05 -6.56 16.13
CA THR A 55 -10.75 -5.48 15.42
C THR A 55 -11.00 -5.95 14.00
N ARG A 56 -12.29 -6.01 13.61
CA ARG A 56 -12.70 -6.34 12.25
C ARG A 56 -12.40 -5.18 11.30
N GLN A 57 -11.20 -5.20 10.73
CA GLN A 57 -10.71 -4.17 9.81
C GLN A 57 -11.56 -4.07 8.54
N ASP A 58 -12.18 -5.15 8.12
CA ASP A 58 -13.11 -5.20 6.99
C ASP A 58 -14.39 -4.39 7.26
N THR A 59 -14.91 -4.45 8.49
CA THR A 59 -16.06 -3.64 8.90
C THR A 59 -15.69 -2.15 8.91
N ILE A 60 -14.47 -1.81 9.35
CA ILE A 60 -13.97 -0.43 9.31
C ILE A 60 -13.86 0.07 7.87
N LEU A 61 -13.33 -0.75 6.96
CA LEU A 61 -13.23 -0.41 5.54
C LEU A 61 -14.61 -0.18 4.92
N LEU A 62 -15.57 -1.07 5.17
CA LEU A 62 -16.94 -0.95 4.67
C LEU A 62 -17.64 0.32 5.19
N GLU A 63 -17.45 0.62 6.46
CA GLU A 63 -18.00 1.82 7.10
C GLU A 63 -17.43 3.10 6.48
N ALA A 64 -16.10 3.13 6.26
CA ALA A 64 -15.43 4.23 5.57
C ALA A 64 -15.93 4.39 4.12
N ILE A 65 -16.05 3.28 3.38
CA ILE A 65 -16.59 3.26 2.01
C ILE A 65 -18.02 3.84 1.98
N GLN A 66 -18.90 3.41 2.89
CA GLN A 66 -20.27 3.90 2.96
C GLN A 66 -20.32 5.42 3.24
N ARG A 67 -19.46 5.92 4.14
CA ARG A 67 -19.35 7.37 4.40
C ARG A 67 -18.87 8.13 3.17
N VAL A 68 -17.85 7.63 2.47
CA VAL A 68 -17.36 8.29 1.25
C VAL A 68 -18.43 8.32 0.18
N ARG A 69 -19.13 7.19 -0.07
CA ARG A 69 -20.25 7.13 -1.03
C ARG A 69 -21.32 8.18 -0.72
N ARG A 70 -21.77 8.25 0.53
CA ARG A 70 -22.79 9.20 1.00
C ARG A 70 -22.39 10.65 0.74
N HIS A 71 -21.15 11.01 1.04
CA HIS A 71 -20.67 12.38 0.89
C HIS A 71 -20.30 12.76 -0.54
N ALA A 72 -19.88 11.79 -1.36
CA ALA A 72 -19.59 11.98 -2.78
C ALA A 72 -20.86 11.94 -3.67
N GLY A 73 -22.02 11.59 -3.11
CA GLY A 73 -23.28 11.46 -3.85
C GLY A 73 -23.31 10.27 -4.81
N LEU A 74 -22.48 9.25 -4.56
CA LEU A 74 -22.38 8.06 -5.40
C LEU A 74 -23.55 7.12 -5.14
N ARG A 75 -24.07 6.48 -6.20
CA ARG A 75 -25.03 5.37 -6.04
C ARG A 75 -24.35 4.16 -5.39
N GLU A 76 -25.14 3.22 -4.85
CA GLU A 76 -24.58 2.01 -4.22
C GLU A 76 -23.79 1.14 -5.21
N ASP A 77 -24.23 1.08 -6.47
CA ASP A 77 -23.65 0.29 -7.56
C ASP A 77 -22.56 1.04 -8.35
N GLU A 78 -22.33 2.32 -8.04
CA GLU A 78 -21.39 3.15 -8.77
C GLU A 78 -19.95 2.95 -8.26
N PHE A 79 -18.98 2.79 -9.16
CA PHE A 79 -17.58 2.76 -8.76
C PHE A 79 -17.05 4.16 -8.47
N HIS A 80 -16.33 4.31 -7.37
CA HIS A 80 -15.58 5.53 -7.10
C HIS A 80 -14.44 5.67 -8.11
N GLN A 81 -14.35 6.84 -8.75
CA GLN A 81 -13.33 7.12 -9.79
C GLN A 81 -11.93 7.43 -9.22
N ARG A 82 -11.76 7.37 -7.90
CA ARG A 82 -10.51 7.75 -7.23
C ARG A 82 -9.79 6.51 -6.75
N PRO A 83 -8.45 6.52 -6.71
CA PRO A 83 -7.68 5.38 -6.27
C PRO A 83 -7.92 5.09 -4.79
N LEU A 84 -8.00 3.80 -4.47
CA LEU A 84 -7.85 3.28 -3.12
C LEU A 84 -6.53 2.52 -3.06
N VAL A 85 -5.66 2.91 -2.14
CA VAL A 85 -4.46 2.16 -1.81
C VAL A 85 -4.68 1.47 -0.48
N ILE A 86 -4.68 0.14 -0.49
CA ILE A 86 -4.60 -0.65 0.73
C ILE A 86 -3.12 -0.71 1.13
N VAL A 87 -2.78 0.03 2.17
CA VAL A 87 -1.44 0.05 2.74
C VAL A 87 -1.33 -1.13 3.71
N VAL A 88 -0.61 -2.17 3.30
CA VAL A 88 -0.48 -3.42 4.06
C VAL A 88 0.74 -3.29 4.97
N THR A 89 0.49 -2.95 6.22
CA THR A 89 1.54 -2.55 7.16
C THR A 89 2.34 -3.75 7.70
N LYS A 90 3.47 -3.47 8.35
CA LYS A 90 4.34 -4.45 9.02
C LYS A 90 4.86 -5.55 8.09
N TRP A 91 5.21 -5.20 6.86
CA TRP A 91 5.81 -6.11 5.88
C TRP A 91 6.90 -7.00 6.48
N ASP A 92 7.80 -6.45 7.29
CA ASP A 92 8.85 -7.16 8.02
C ASP A 92 8.33 -8.36 8.85
N SER A 93 7.14 -8.27 9.43
CA SER A 93 6.55 -9.34 10.24
C SER A 93 6.04 -10.53 9.41
N TRP A 94 5.59 -10.31 8.16
CA TRP A 94 4.93 -11.34 7.32
C TRP A 94 5.56 -11.56 5.93
N ARG A 95 6.64 -10.86 5.58
CA ARG A 95 7.32 -10.99 4.27
C ARG A 95 7.69 -12.43 3.89
N ALA A 96 7.89 -13.30 4.88
CA ALA A 96 8.16 -14.72 4.68
C ALA A 96 7.01 -15.47 3.95
N LEU A 97 5.81 -14.91 3.88
CA LEU A 97 4.69 -15.45 3.09
C LEU A 97 4.84 -15.19 1.59
N LEU A 98 5.68 -14.24 1.18
CA LEU A 98 5.94 -13.88 -0.21
C LEU A 98 7.46 -13.78 -0.45
N PRO A 99 8.19 -14.91 -0.40
CA PRO A 99 9.66 -14.93 -0.46
C PRO A 99 10.22 -14.47 -1.81
N ASP A 100 9.39 -14.44 -2.85
CA ASP A 100 9.71 -14.05 -4.22
C ASP A 100 9.40 -12.57 -4.52
N VAL A 101 8.99 -11.80 -3.51
CA VAL A 101 8.85 -10.34 -3.62
C VAL A 101 10.20 -9.69 -3.38
N ASP A 102 10.68 -8.97 -4.40
CA ASP A 102 11.88 -8.14 -4.31
C ASP A 102 11.66 -7.00 -3.32
N SER A 103 12.57 -6.88 -2.34
CA SER A 103 12.50 -5.87 -1.29
C SER A 103 13.32 -4.60 -1.58
N SER A 104 13.96 -4.51 -2.74
CA SER A 104 14.69 -3.30 -3.13
C SER A 104 13.74 -2.11 -3.36
N PRO A 105 14.20 -0.87 -3.12
CA PRO A 105 13.40 0.31 -3.40
C PRO A 105 12.92 0.36 -4.86
N PRO A 106 11.69 0.83 -5.15
CA PRO A 106 11.11 0.81 -6.49
C PRO A 106 11.52 2.07 -7.26
N TYR A 107 12.81 2.37 -7.28
CA TYR A 107 13.38 3.54 -7.95
C TYR A 107 14.31 3.10 -9.08
N ARG A 108 14.24 3.79 -10.21
CA ARG A 108 15.18 3.60 -11.33
C ARG A 108 15.84 4.91 -11.67
N ASN A 109 17.13 4.85 -11.99
CA ASN A 109 17.84 5.98 -12.58
C ASN A 109 17.20 6.33 -13.92
N LEU A 110 16.95 7.62 -14.15
CA LEU A 110 16.54 8.11 -15.45
C LEU A 110 17.78 8.30 -16.35
N PRO A 111 17.88 7.64 -17.52
CA PRO A 111 19.04 7.78 -18.38
C PRO A 111 19.32 9.24 -18.74
N GLY A 112 20.59 9.68 -18.59
CA GLY A 112 21.00 11.06 -18.88
C GLY A 112 20.54 12.09 -17.86
N SER A 113 20.04 11.67 -16.69
CA SER A 113 19.59 12.56 -15.61
C SER A 113 20.13 12.09 -14.25
N PRO A 114 20.45 13.00 -13.32
CA PRO A 114 20.76 12.63 -11.94
C PRO A 114 19.51 12.22 -11.14
N LEU A 115 18.32 12.31 -11.73
CA LEU A 115 17.05 12.04 -11.06
C LEU A 115 16.66 10.56 -11.15
N ASN A 116 15.93 10.11 -10.14
CA ASN A 116 15.25 8.82 -10.12
C ASN A 116 13.78 8.97 -10.49
N VAL A 117 13.22 7.91 -11.09
CA VAL A 117 11.79 7.76 -11.37
C VAL A 117 11.24 6.55 -10.63
N LEU A 118 9.93 6.54 -10.39
CA LEU A 118 9.26 5.37 -9.83
C LEU A 118 9.21 4.24 -10.85
N ASP A 119 9.51 3.04 -10.37
CA ASP A 119 9.30 1.80 -11.11
C ASP A 119 7.85 1.32 -10.96
N GLY A 120 6.96 1.89 -11.77
CA GLY A 120 5.54 1.55 -11.74
C GLY A 120 5.27 0.06 -12.02
N LYS A 121 6.11 -0.60 -12.83
CA LYS A 121 5.98 -2.04 -13.11
C LYS A 121 6.26 -2.84 -11.84
N ARG A 122 7.35 -2.54 -11.13
CA ARG A 122 7.67 -3.23 -9.86
C ARG A 122 6.58 -3.01 -8.81
N ILE A 123 6.09 -1.78 -8.66
CA ILE A 123 5.00 -1.48 -7.71
C ILE A 123 3.76 -2.30 -8.05
N LYS A 124 3.38 -2.38 -9.34
CA LYS A 124 2.27 -3.20 -9.80
C LYS A 124 2.49 -4.69 -9.53
N ASP A 125 3.65 -5.22 -9.89
CA ASP A 125 3.98 -6.65 -9.71
C ASP A 125 3.90 -7.04 -8.21
N VAL A 126 4.43 -6.20 -7.32
CA VAL A 126 4.32 -6.41 -5.86
C VAL A 126 2.86 -6.29 -5.40
N SER A 127 2.12 -5.30 -5.91
CA SER A 127 0.71 -5.12 -5.60
C SER A 127 -0.15 -6.30 -6.01
N ASP A 128 0.11 -6.92 -7.16
CA ASP A 128 -0.62 -8.09 -7.61
C ASP A 128 -0.36 -9.30 -6.70
N LYS A 129 0.90 -9.51 -6.27
CA LYS A 129 1.27 -10.59 -5.33
C LYS A 129 0.65 -10.40 -3.95
N VAL A 130 0.74 -9.19 -3.40
CA VAL A 130 0.14 -8.87 -2.09
C VAL A 130 -1.39 -8.94 -2.16
N GLY A 131 -1.99 -8.47 -3.24
CA GLY A 131 -3.43 -8.62 -3.49
C GLY A 131 -3.84 -10.10 -3.60
N GLY A 132 -3.02 -10.94 -4.24
CA GLY A 132 -3.21 -12.39 -4.28
C GLY A 132 -3.23 -13.01 -2.88
N LEU A 133 -2.24 -12.70 -2.04
CA LEU A 133 -2.18 -13.16 -0.65
C LEU A 133 -3.39 -12.69 0.17
N LEU A 134 -3.79 -11.43 0.01
CA LEU A 134 -4.98 -10.90 0.69
C LEU A 134 -6.28 -11.56 0.22
N ARG A 135 -6.40 -11.95 -1.05
CA ARG A 135 -7.58 -12.70 -1.53
C ARG A 135 -7.66 -14.09 -0.89
N GLU A 136 -6.52 -14.72 -0.64
CA GLU A 136 -6.45 -16.02 0.02
C GLU A 136 -6.77 -15.91 1.52
N LEU A 137 -6.09 -14.98 2.22
CA LEU A 137 -6.18 -14.90 3.68
C LEU A 137 -7.34 -14.03 4.17
N THR A 138 -7.66 -12.93 3.49
CA THR A 138 -8.65 -11.93 3.92
C THR A 138 -9.53 -11.49 2.75
N PRO A 139 -10.26 -12.42 2.11
CA PRO A 139 -11.03 -12.12 0.89
C PRO A 139 -12.03 -10.98 1.07
N GLU A 140 -12.57 -10.80 2.27
CA GLU A 140 -13.54 -9.74 2.57
C GLU A 140 -12.95 -8.32 2.45
N ILE A 141 -11.66 -8.11 2.76
CA ILE A 141 -10.97 -6.83 2.56
C ILE A 141 -10.87 -6.53 1.07
N VAL A 142 -10.46 -7.53 0.29
CA VAL A 142 -10.27 -7.39 -1.15
C VAL A 142 -11.61 -7.15 -1.84
N ALA A 143 -12.63 -7.96 -1.52
CA ALA A 143 -13.96 -7.81 -2.09
C ALA A 143 -14.58 -6.43 -1.79
N ALA A 144 -14.43 -5.93 -0.56
CA ALA A 144 -14.90 -4.59 -0.20
C ALA A 144 -14.19 -3.49 -1.01
N ALA A 145 -12.87 -3.61 -1.19
CA ALA A 145 -12.08 -2.63 -1.95
C ALA A 145 -12.37 -2.69 -3.47
N GLU A 146 -12.43 -3.89 -4.04
CA GLU A 146 -12.76 -4.13 -5.46
C GLU A 146 -14.19 -3.69 -5.79
N GLY A 147 -15.14 -3.87 -4.88
CA GLY A 147 -16.51 -3.38 -5.04
C GLY A 147 -16.66 -1.85 -4.90
N PHE A 148 -15.61 -1.15 -4.48
CA PHE A 148 -15.64 0.30 -4.27
C PHE A 148 -14.96 1.10 -5.38
N THR A 149 -13.79 0.69 -5.86
CA THR A 149 -13.04 1.42 -6.88
C THR A 149 -12.48 0.49 -7.96
N LYS A 150 -12.31 1.04 -9.17
CA LYS A 150 -11.59 0.37 -10.26
C LYS A 150 -10.07 0.57 -10.18
N HIS A 151 -9.61 1.51 -9.36
CA HIS A 151 -8.20 1.89 -9.22
C HIS A 151 -7.69 1.45 -7.85
N LEU A 152 -7.41 0.15 -7.73
CA LEU A 152 -6.98 -0.49 -6.49
C LEU A 152 -5.49 -0.83 -6.56
N SER A 153 -4.76 -0.59 -5.48
CA SER A 153 -3.39 -1.08 -5.31
C SER A 153 -3.18 -1.57 -3.87
N PHE A 154 -2.40 -2.63 -3.71
CA PHE A 154 -2.02 -3.19 -2.42
C PHE A 154 -0.52 -2.95 -2.22
N ILE A 155 -0.14 -2.07 -1.31
CA ILE A 155 1.27 -1.69 -1.16
C ILE A 155 1.77 -2.13 0.21
N PRO A 156 2.71 -3.09 0.28
CA PRO A 156 3.33 -3.49 1.54
C PRO A 156 4.23 -2.37 2.06
N VAL A 157 4.15 -2.12 3.37
CA VAL A 157 4.93 -1.07 4.04
C VAL A 157 5.38 -1.55 5.41
N SER A 158 6.58 -1.17 5.81
CA SER A 158 6.99 -1.20 7.22
C SER A 158 7.52 0.14 7.66
N ALA A 159 6.80 0.79 8.58
CA ALA A 159 7.25 2.06 9.16
C ALA A 159 8.55 1.89 9.97
N THR A 160 8.64 0.83 10.75
CA THR A 160 9.82 0.50 11.55
C THR A 160 10.77 -0.45 10.82
N GLY A 161 10.21 -1.43 10.11
CA GLY A 161 10.96 -2.42 9.33
C GLY A 161 11.77 -3.42 10.17
N ILE A 162 11.47 -3.45 11.46
CA ILE A 162 12.00 -4.40 12.43
C ILE A 162 10.89 -4.78 13.40
N ALA A 163 11.00 -6.00 13.94
CA ALA A 163 10.13 -6.53 14.97
C ALA A 163 10.42 -5.87 16.33
N PRO A 164 9.43 -5.74 17.23
CA PRO A 164 9.66 -5.25 18.58
C PRO A 164 10.47 -6.25 19.42
N GLU A 165 11.29 -5.71 20.32
CA GLU A 165 12.05 -6.48 21.31
C GLU A 165 11.41 -6.35 22.69
N LEU A 166 11.54 -7.38 23.52
CA LEU A 166 11.15 -7.28 24.93
C LEU A 166 12.21 -6.47 25.68
N ASP A 167 11.83 -5.30 26.20
CA ASP A 167 12.69 -4.52 27.07
C ASP A 167 12.79 -5.21 28.43
N SER A 168 14.01 -5.61 28.81
CA SER A 168 14.28 -6.31 30.07
C SER A 168 14.03 -5.43 31.30
N SER A 169 14.02 -4.11 31.16
CA SER A 169 13.80 -3.18 32.27
C SER A 169 12.33 -2.89 32.54
N SER A 170 11.52 -2.67 31.50
CA SER A 170 10.07 -2.41 31.63
C SER A 170 9.20 -3.66 31.51
N GLY A 171 9.74 -4.77 30.97
CA GLY A 171 8.96 -5.95 30.61
C GLY A 171 7.98 -5.71 29.47
N THR A 172 8.12 -4.60 28.73
CA THR A 172 7.23 -4.23 27.62
C THR A 172 7.91 -4.42 26.28
N PHE A 173 7.11 -4.66 25.24
CA PHE A 173 7.63 -4.68 23.87
C PHE A 173 7.90 -3.26 23.39
N GLY A 174 9.11 -3.02 22.90
CA GLY A 174 9.56 -1.73 22.41
C GLY A 174 10.30 -1.84 21.09
N MET A 175 10.37 -0.72 20.38
CA MET A 175 11.19 -0.58 19.18
C MET A 175 12.53 0.03 19.56
N ARG A 176 13.61 -0.49 18.99
CA ARG A 176 14.95 0.08 19.16
C ARG A 176 15.23 1.09 18.03
N PRO A 177 15.24 2.41 18.29
CA PRO A 177 15.23 3.41 17.23
C PRO A 177 16.45 3.39 16.29
N ARG A 178 17.62 2.97 16.79
CA ARG A 178 18.85 2.89 15.98
C ARG A 178 18.81 1.77 14.93
N ASP A 179 17.92 0.80 15.10
CA ASP A 179 17.85 -0.40 14.25
C ASP A 179 16.65 -0.32 13.29
N LEU A 180 15.98 0.84 13.19
CA LEU A 180 14.90 1.08 12.24
C LEU A 180 15.41 0.85 10.81
N ASN A 181 14.64 0.08 10.04
CA ASN A 181 14.94 -0.25 8.66
C ASN A 181 13.67 -0.13 7.78
N PRO A 182 13.08 1.07 7.64
CA PRO A 182 11.79 1.24 7.00
C PRO A 182 11.73 0.66 5.58
N TYR A 183 10.57 0.11 5.24
CA TYR A 183 10.31 -0.47 3.92
C TYR A 183 9.15 0.28 3.25
N TRP A 184 9.44 0.92 2.11
CA TRP A 184 8.46 1.50 1.17
C TRP A 184 7.45 2.47 1.80
N VAL A 185 7.81 3.15 2.88
CA VAL A 185 6.89 4.03 3.65
C VAL A 185 6.32 5.17 2.83
N GLU A 186 7.12 5.69 1.90
CA GLU A 186 6.80 6.79 1.00
C GLU A 186 6.07 6.33 -0.27
N VAL A 187 6.19 5.04 -0.63
CA VAL A 187 5.73 4.49 -1.91
C VAL A 187 4.22 4.65 -2.12
N PRO A 188 3.32 4.43 -1.14
CA PRO A 188 1.89 4.67 -1.32
C PRO A 188 1.55 6.09 -1.81
N ILE A 189 2.22 7.10 -1.24
CA ILE A 189 1.99 8.50 -1.59
C ILE A 189 2.60 8.81 -2.96
N LEU A 190 3.85 8.41 -3.19
CA LEU A 190 4.52 8.65 -4.47
C LEU A 190 3.79 7.97 -5.63
N HIS A 191 3.35 6.72 -5.46
CA HIS A 191 2.53 5.99 -6.42
C HIS A 191 1.24 6.74 -6.73
N SER A 192 0.49 7.16 -5.70
CA SER A 192 -0.75 7.90 -5.87
C SER A 192 -0.54 9.24 -6.60
N LEU A 193 0.53 9.98 -6.26
CA LEU A 193 0.89 11.23 -6.93
C LEU A 193 1.33 11.03 -8.38
N SER A 194 2.03 9.93 -8.70
CA SER A 194 2.42 9.64 -10.08
C SER A 194 1.23 9.37 -10.99
N GLN A 195 0.19 8.71 -10.46
CA GLN A 195 -0.98 8.33 -11.23
C GLN A 195 -2.03 9.46 -11.27
N TRP A 196 -2.14 10.26 -10.20
CA TRP A 196 -3.27 11.18 -9.98
C TRP A 196 -2.87 12.61 -9.61
N GLY A 197 -1.57 12.90 -9.51
CA GLY A 197 -0.99 14.20 -9.20
C GLY A 197 -0.60 15.02 -10.42
N ALA A 198 -1.16 14.73 -11.60
CA ALA A 198 -0.90 15.48 -12.85
C ALA A 198 0.59 15.56 -13.25
N GLY A 199 1.34 14.47 -13.08
CA GLY A 199 2.74 14.39 -13.53
C GLY A 199 3.78 14.95 -12.56
N LEU A 200 3.42 15.24 -11.30
CA LEU A 200 4.36 15.67 -10.27
C LEU A 200 5.46 14.64 -9.98
N ILE A 201 5.20 13.35 -10.20
CA ILE A 201 6.15 12.25 -10.00
C ILE A 201 6.24 11.45 -11.29
N GLY A 202 7.45 11.32 -11.85
CA GLY A 202 7.69 10.54 -13.06
C GLY A 202 7.66 9.03 -12.80
N THR A 203 7.03 8.28 -13.70
CA THR A 203 7.03 6.81 -13.71
C THR A 203 7.68 6.27 -14.98
N SER A 204 8.41 5.16 -14.86
CA SER A 204 9.09 4.52 -16.00
C SER A 204 8.14 4.05 -17.12
N GLN A 205 6.83 3.95 -16.87
CA GLN A 205 5.82 3.62 -17.90
C GLN A 205 5.34 4.84 -18.70
N SER A 206 5.68 6.07 -18.28
CA SER A 206 5.10 7.32 -18.80
C SER A 206 6.10 8.26 -19.46
N ILE A 207 7.33 7.81 -19.76
CA ILE A 207 8.32 8.64 -20.45
C ILE A 207 8.38 8.19 -21.90
N PRO A 208 7.83 8.97 -22.86
CA PRO A 208 8.10 8.74 -24.28
C PRO A 208 9.61 8.76 -24.46
N GLN A 209 10.16 7.73 -25.11
CA GLN A 209 11.51 7.81 -25.66
C GLN A 209 11.53 9.06 -26.55
N ARG A 210 12.36 10.06 -26.21
CA ARG A 210 12.67 11.13 -27.16
C ARG A 210 13.31 10.44 -28.35
N GLN A 211 12.60 10.37 -29.47
CA GLN A 211 13.22 10.07 -30.76
C GLN A 211 14.23 11.18 -31.03
N ASN A 212 15.46 10.80 -31.37
CA ASN A 212 16.51 11.73 -31.75
C ASN A 212 16.06 12.52 -32.99
N PRO A 213 16.21 13.85 -33.03
CA PRO A 213 15.79 14.66 -34.19
C PRO A 213 16.66 14.53 -35.45
N GLU A 214 17.67 13.64 -35.50
CA GLU A 214 18.73 13.70 -36.53
C GLU A 214 18.52 12.81 -37.77
N GLU A 215 17.35 12.19 -37.99
CA GLU A 215 17.13 11.32 -39.17
C GLU A 215 16.00 11.77 -40.11
N THR A 216 15.64 13.07 -40.14
CA THR A 216 14.62 13.56 -41.10
C THR A 216 15.06 14.81 -41.87
N GLU A 217 16.34 14.89 -42.23
CA GLU A 217 16.79 15.70 -43.36
C GLU A 217 17.62 14.81 -44.28
N MET A 218 17.09 14.55 -45.48
CA MET A 218 17.78 14.20 -46.73
C MET A 218 16.90 13.32 -47.64
N VAL A 219 15.70 13.79 -47.98
CA VAL A 219 15.08 13.40 -49.26
C VAL A 219 14.30 14.61 -49.78
N TYR A 220 14.88 15.29 -50.79
CA TYR A 220 14.27 15.89 -52.00
C TYR A 220 15.05 17.12 -52.47
N LEU A 221 15.10 17.28 -53.80
CA LEU A 221 15.93 18.12 -54.68
C LEU A 221 17.14 17.32 -55.23
N ASP A 222 17.26 16.95 -56.50
CA ASP A 222 16.62 17.41 -57.75
C ASP A 222 16.97 16.35 -58.86
N PRO A 223 16.50 16.40 -60.14
CA PRO A 223 16.50 17.59 -61.02
C PRO A 223 15.19 17.90 -61.76
#